data_AF-A0ABD0QX15-F1
#
_entry.id   AF-A0ABD0QX15-F1
#
_cell.length_a   1.000
_cell.length_b   1.000
_cell.length_c   1.000
_cell.angle_alpha   90.00
_cell.angle_beta   90.00
_cell.angle_gamma   90.00
#
_symmetry.space_group_name_H-M   'P 1'
#
loop_
_entity.id
_entity.type
_entity.pdbx_description
1 polymer ?
#
loop_
_entity_poly.entity_id
_entity_poly.type
_entity_poly.pdbx_seq_one_letter_code
_entity_poly.pdbx_strand_id
1 'polypeptide(L)'
;MARAHLPTPFYRDFSIVFHLKPTSDNAGVIFSITDSNQKIMYLGVKLSAMEDGKRKVFFYYTEPNSNKSQEVASFEVEHKPLDLDQVSFYEDCVSEPKIVKFERSSDDLEIETNSRIYVGQSGADDPDKYE
;
A
#
# COMPACT_ATOMS: atom_id res chain seq x y z
N MET A 1 -0.09 18.90 -2.13
CA MET A 1 0.97 18.53 -1.16
C MET A 1 0.35 17.59 -0.14
N ALA A 2 1.05 16.56 0.32
CA ALA A 2 0.51 15.58 1.29
C ALA A 2 0.00 16.26 2.58
N ARG A 3 0.73 17.28 3.07
CA ARG A 3 0.35 18.11 4.23
C ARG A 3 -1.00 18.83 4.10
N ALA A 4 -1.53 19.00 2.89
CA ALA A 4 -2.85 19.61 2.71
C ALA A 4 -3.99 18.65 3.09
N HIS A 5 -3.69 17.35 3.21
CA HIS A 5 -4.68 16.30 3.43
C HIS A 5 -4.40 15.48 4.70
N LEU A 6 -3.16 15.51 5.19
CA LEU A 6 -2.71 14.70 6.32
C LEU A 6 -2.07 15.59 7.39
N PRO A 7 -2.22 15.24 8.68
CA PRO A 7 -1.52 15.93 9.76
C PRO A 7 -0.02 15.69 9.66
N THR A 8 0.74 16.60 10.25
CA THR A 8 2.17 16.44 10.54
C THR A 8 2.35 16.80 12.02
N PRO A 9 2.78 15.85 12.87
CA PRO A 9 3.15 14.47 12.55
C PRO A 9 1.98 13.60 12.06
N PHE A 10 2.28 12.58 11.27
CA PHE A 10 1.28 11.61 10.80
C PHE A 10 0.78 10.74 11.95
N TYR A 11 -0.45 10.23 11.84
CA TYR A 11 -1.01 9.38 12.88
C TYR A 11 -0.17 8.11 13.06
N ARG A 12 0.20 7.85 14.31
CA ARG A 12 0.92 6.62 14.66
C ARG A 12 0.04 5.38 14.46
N ASP A 13 -1.21 5.45 14.86
CA ASP A 13 -2.19 4.38 14.70
C ASP A 13 -3.25 4.83 13.70
N PHE A 14 -3.41 4.04 12.64
CA PHE A 14 -4.29 4.37 11.53
C PHE A 14 -4.80 3.09 10.88
N SER A 15 -5.75 3.26 9.97
CA SER A 15 -6.24 2.20 9.10
C SER A 15 -6.40 2.76 7.70
N ILE A 16 -6.10 1.94 6.69
CA ILE A 16 -6.34 2.27 5.29
C ILE A 16 -7.19 1.16 4.70
N VAL A 17 -8.27 1.53 4.02
CA VAL A 17 -9.23 0.60 3.44
C VAL A 17 -9.33 0.88 1.95
N PHE A 18 -9.31 -0.18 1.15
CA PHE A 18 -9.41 -0.10 -0.30
C PHE A 18 -10.49 -1.04 -0.82
N HIS A 19 -11.19 -0.59 -1.86
CA HIS A 19 -11.99 -1.44 -2.71
C HIS A 19 -11.30 -1.49 -4.07
N LEU A 20 -10.78 -2.66 -4.43
CA LEU A 20 -9.94 -2.83 -5.61
C LEU A 20 -10.61 -3.76 -6.61
N LYS A 21 -10.53 -3.39 -7.89
CA LYS A 21 -10.87 -4.24 -9.03
C LYS A 21 -9.71 -4.15 -10.03
N PRO A 22 -8.59 -4.87 -9.79
CA PRO A 22 -7.47 -4.84 -10.72
C PRO A 22 -7.91 -5.37 -12.09
N THR A 23 -7.46 -4.74 -13.16
CA THR A 23 -7.73 -5.19 -14.53
C THR A 23 -6.52 -5.84 -15.19
N SER A 24 -5.38 -5.83 -14.48
CA SER A 24 -4.11 -6.40 -14.90
C SER A 24 -3.57 -7.46 -13.92
N ASP A 25 -2.82 -8.42 -14.45
CA ASP A 25 -2.08 -9.42 -13.68
C ASP A 25 -0.73 -8.88 -13.16
N ASN A 26 -0.31 -7.69 -13.60
CA ASN A 26 0.95 -7.06 -13.22
C ASN A 26 0.97 -6.61 -11.74
N ALA A 27 2.17 -6.32 -11.24
CA ALA A 27 2.33 -5.60 -9.97
C ALA A 27 1.87 -4.15 -10.11
N GLY A 28 1.44 -3.54 -9.01
CA GLY A 28 0.94 -2.17 -9.04
C GLY A 28 0.85 -1.54 -7.66
N VAL A 29 1.39 -0.33 -7.51
CA VAL A 29 1.23 0.46 -6.28
C VAL A 29 -0.19 0.98 -6.19
N ILE A 30 -0.93 0.64 -5.13
CA ILE A 30 -2.30 1.09 -4.90
C ILE A 30 -2.30 2.52 -4.34
N PHE A 31 -1.46 2.76 -3.33
CA PHE A 31 -1.41 4.01 -2.59
C PHE A 31 0.00 4.23 -2.06
N SER A 32 0.43 5.49 -2.03
CA SER A 32 1.67 5.85 -1.34
C SER A 32 1.67 7.28 -0.82
N ILE A 33 2.44 7.50 0.25
CA ILE A 33 2.89 8.81 0.71
C ILE A 33 4.40 8.83 0.57
N THR A 34 4.92 9.74 -0.24
CA THR A 34 6.36 9.80 -0.53
C THR A 34 7.07 10.89 0.25
N ASP A 35 8.39 10.82 0.30
CA ASP A 35 9.26 11.92 0.74
C ASP A 35 9.17 13.15 -0.20
N SER A 36 9.86 14.22 0.19
CA SER A 36 9.94 15.48 -0.56
C SER A 36 10.53 15.34 -1.96
N ASN A 37 11.33 14.31 -2.23
CA ASN A 37 11.92 14.05 -3.55
C ASN A 37 11.21 12.96 -4.34
N GLN A 38 10.17 12.33 -3.77
CA GLN A 38 9.40 11.23 -4.38
C GLN A 38 10.28 10.02 -4.73
N LYS A 39 11.32 9.77 -3.92
CA LYS A 39 12.29 8.68 -4.08
C LYS A 39 12.08 7.54 -3.10
N ILE A 40 11.37 7.77 -2.00
CA ILE A 40 10.95 6.73 -1.07
C ILE A 40 9.49 6.92 -0.67
N MET A 41 8.84 5.82 -0.29
CA MET A 41 7.52 5.82 0.34
C MET A 41 7.68 5.80 1.85
N TYR A 42 7.22 6.83 2.55
CA TYR A 42 7.00 6.75 4.01
C TYR A 42 5.94 5.71 4.33
N LEU A 43 4.89 5.66 3.51
CA LEU A 43 3.80 4.70 3.63
C LEU A 43 3.44 4.22 2.23
N GLY A 44 3.23 2.93 2.04
CA GLY A 44 2.91 2.38 0.74
C GLY A 44 2.11 1.10 0.82
N VAL A 45 1.23 0.89 -0.16
CA VAL A 45 0.49 -0.36 -0.35
C VAL A 45 0.63 -0.78 -1.80
N LYS A 46 1.11 -2.00 -2.05
CA LYS A 46 1.39 -2.51 -3.40
C LYS A 46 0.84 -3.92 -3.58
N LEU A 47 0.33 -4.21 -4.77
CA LEU A 47 0.03 -5.57 -5.20
C LEU A 47 1.25 -6.18 -5.90
N SER A 48 1.53 -7.45 -5.61
CA SER A 48 2.42 -8.25 -6.46
C SER A 48 1.79 -8.51 -7.82
N ALA A 49 2.63 -8.90 -8.78
CA ALA A 49 2.14 -9.62 -9.95
C ALA A 49 1.44 -10.92 -9.51
N MET A 50 0.52 -11.43 -10.33
CA MET A 50 -0.06 -12.75 -10.09
C MET A 50 1.00 -13.84 -10.26
N GLU A 51 1.05 -14.75 -9.30
CA GLU A 51 1.92 -15.93 -9.30
C GLU A 51 1.07 -17.11 -8.81
N ASP A 52 0.93 -18.15 -9.63
CA ASP A 52 0.14 -19.35 -9.33
C ASP A 52 -1.30 -19.09 -8.83
N GLY A 53 -1.99 -18.12 -9.45
CA GLY A 53 -3.37 -17.76 -9.08
C GLY A 53 -3.48 -16.96 -7.77
N LYS A 54 -2.36 -16.61 -7.16
CA LYS A 54 -2.26 -15.87 -5.90
C LYS A 54 -1.64 -14.50 -6.12
N ARG A 55 -1.95 -13.58 -5.23
CA ARG A 55 -1.38 -12.25 -5.20
C ARG A 55 -1.00 -11.89 -3.78
N LYS A 56 0.03 -11.07 -3.61
CA LYS A 56 0.43 -10.52 -2.31
C LYS A 56 0.07 -9.04 -2.25
N VAL A 57 -0.32 -8.61 -1.06
CA VAL A 57 -0.38 -7.21 -0.68
C VAL A 57 0.86 -6.91 0.16
N PHE A 58 1.70 -6.00 -0.31
CA PHE A 58 2.86 -5.49 0.41
C PHE A 58 2.50 -4.18 1.11
N PHE A 59 2.91 -4.06 2.37
CA PHE A 59 2.78 -2.85 3.15
C PHE A 59 4.16 -2.30 3.47
N TYR A 60 4.36 -1.03 3.11
CA TYR A 60 5.60 -0.31 3.32
C TYR A 60 5.41 0.72 4.42
N TYR A 61 6.34 0.73 5.36
CA TYR A 61 6.47 1.78 6.36
C TYR A 61 7.95 2.11 6.48
N THR A 62 8.31 3.34 6.14
CA THR A 62 9.71 3.77 6.07
C THR A 62 9.92 4.96 6.97
N GLU A 63 10.87 4.84 7.89
CA GLU A 63 11.26 5.94 8.76
C GLU A 63 11.94 7.07 7.97
N PRO A 64 11.80 8.33 8.42
CA PRO A 64 12.61 9.44 7.92
C PRO A 64 14.11 9.08 7.97
N ASN A 65 14.87 9.51 6.97
CA ASN A 65 16.31 9.22 6.77
C ASN A 65 16.67 7.83 6.22
N SER A 66 15.70 6.94 5.98
CA SER A 66 15.98 5.75 5.18
C SER A 66 16.41 6.12 3.76
N ASN A 67 17.29 5.33 3.16
CA ASN A 67 17.73 5.52 1.77
C ASN A 67 16.88 4.75 0.75
N LYS A 68 15.94 3.92 1.20
CA LYS A 68 15.02 3.13 0.36
C LYS A 68 13.72 2.84 1.10
N SER A 69 12.65 2.61 0.35
CA SER A 69 11.37 2.13 0.89
C SER A 69 11.54 0.77 1.59
N GLN A 70 10.93 0.62 2.76
CA GLN A 70 11.01 -0.60 3.58
C GLN A 70 9.66 -1.32 3.57
N GLU A 71 9.66 -2.55 3.07
CA GLU A 71 8.55 -3.47 3.28
C GLU A 71 8.58 -3.93 4.73
N VAL A 72 7.46 -3.83 5.43
CA VAL A 72 7.33 -4.26 6.83
C VAL A 72 6.30 -5.36 7.03
N ALA A 73 5.43 -5.61 6.05
CA ALA A 73 4.51 -6.73 6.06
C ALA A 73 4.09 -7.12 4.64
N SER A 74 3.79 -8.41 4.47
CA SER A 74 3.16 -8.94 3.26
C SER A 74 2.10 -9.98 3.55
N PHE A 75 1.03 -9.97 2.77
CA PHE A 75 -0.13 -10.82 2.95
C PHE A 75 -0.53 -11.47 1.63
N GLU A 76 -0.62 -12.79 1.60
CA GLU A 76 -1.21 -13.49 0.45
C GLU A 76 -2.74 -13.29 0.46
N VAL A 77 -3.28 -12.92 -0.69
CA VAL A 77 -4.71 -12.73 -0.94
C VAL A 77 -5.11 -13.61 -2.14
N GLU A 78 -6.27 -14.26 -2.02
CA GLU A 78 -6.85 -14.99 -3.14
C GLU A 78 -7.44 -13.99 -4.14
N HIS A 79 -7.06 -14.10 -5.41
CA HIS A 79 -7.71 -13.33 -6.47
C HIS A 79 -8.76 -14.22 -7.15
N LYS A 80 -10.04 -13.94 -6.92
CA LYS A 80 -11.14 -14.59 -7.62
C LYS A 80 -11.79 -13.56 -8.56
N PRO A 81 -11.53 -13.61 -9.88
CA PRO A 81 -12.18 -12.71 -10.81
C PRO A 81 -13.69 -12.94 -10.76
N LEU A 82 -14.44 -11.85 -10.57
CA LEU A 82 -15.90 -11.88 -10.61
C LEU A 82 -16.32 -11.99 -12.08
N ASP A 83 -16.78 -13.17 -12.49
CA ASP A 83 -17.31 -13.40 -13.83
C ASP A 83 -18.64 -12.63 -13.99
N LEU A 84 -18.69 -11.70 -14.95
CA LEU A 84 -19.82 -10.76 -15.11
C LEU A 84 -21.12 -11.45 -15.54
N ASP A 85 -21.04 -12.66 -16.09
CA ASP A 85 -22.19 -13.45 -16.57
C ASP A 85 -22.63 -14.55 -15.58
N GLN A 86 -22.07 -14.59 -14.36
CA GLN A 86 -22.45 -15.54 -13.32
C GLN A 86 -22.84 -14.84 -12.01
N VAL A 87 -23.98 -15.25 -11.42
CA VAL A 87 -24.36 -14.85 -10.06
C VAL A 87 -23.60 -15.74 -9.09
N SER A 88 -22.48 -15.24 -8.59
CA SER A 88 -21.68 -15.90 -7.57
C SER A 88 -21.84 -15.17 -6.23
N PHE A 89 -22.27 -15.90 -5.20
CA PHE A 89 -22.30 -15.42 -3.82
C PHE A 89 -20.98 -15.80 -3.14
N TYR A 90 -20.18 -14.81 -2.76
CA TYR A 90 -18.92 -15.02 -2.05
C TYR A 90 -19.08 -14.61 -0.58
N GLU A 91 -18.96 -15.55 0.34
CA GLU A 91 -18.80 -15.29 1.78
C GLU A 91 -17.34 -14.92 2.06
N ASP A 92 -16.91 -13.71 1.71
CA ASP A 92 -15.62 -13.18 2.17
C ASP A 92 -15.83 -12.31 3.40
N CYS A 93 -16.11 -12.99 4.52
CA CYS A 93 -16.05 -12.45 5.87
C CYS A 93 -15.19 -13.38 6.74
N VAL A 94 -13.91 -13.58 6.34
CA VAL A 94 -12.95 -14.31 7.16
C VAL A 94 -12.93 -13.66 8.55
N SER A 95 -13.25 -14.43 9.58
CA SER A 95 -13.49 -13.91 10.92
C SER A 95 -12.22 -13.43 11.64
N GLU A 96 -11.04 -13.84 11.16
CA GLU A 96 -9.75 -13.51 11.78
C GLU A 96 -8.86 -12.69 10.83
N PRO A 97 -8.36 -11.52 11.27
CA PRO A 97 -7.42 -10.73 10.49
C PRO A 97 -6.04 -11.40 10.43
N LYS A 98 -5.37 -11.29 9.29
CA LYS A 98 -3.93 -11.59 9.20
C LYS A 98 -3.15 -10.46 9.85
N ILE A 99 -2.38 -10.75 10.91
CA ILE A 99 -1.62 -9.75 11.67
C ILE A 99 -0.13 -10.05 11.55
N VAL A 100 0.65 -9.05 11.15
CA VAL A 100 2.13 -9.07 11.21
C VAL A 100 2.57 -8.00 12.21
N LYS A 101 3.42 -8.38 13.16
CA LYS A 101 4.09 -7.42 14.06
C LYS A 101 5.36 -6.95 13.37
N PHE A 102 5.58 -5.64 13.36
CA PHE A 102 6.82 -5.03 12.90
C PHE A 102 7.27 -3.97 13.91
N GLU A 103 8.58 -3.76 13.99
CA GLU A 103 9.19 -2.74 14.84
C GLU A 103 9.33 -1.43 14.06
N ARG A 104 9.09 -0.32 14.76
CA ARG A 104 9.24 1.04 14.25
C ARG A 104 9.77 1.95 15.34
N SER A 105 10.36 3.08 14.97
CA SER A 105 10.88 4.06 15.92
C SER A 105 9.79 4.55 16.87
N SER A 106 10.21 5.06 18.03
CA SER A 106 9.35 5.86 18.89
C SER A 106 9.12 7.27 18.35
N ASP A 107 9.92 7.70 17.38
CA ASP A 107 9.85 9.03 16.78
C ASP A 107 8.60 9.18 15.92
N ASP A 108 8.11 10.42 15.85
CA ASP A 108 6.98 10.77 15.02
C ASP A 108 7.35 10.80 13.53
N LEU A 109 6.45 10.32 12.68
CA LEU A 109 6.61 10.40 11.23
C LEU A 109 6.20 11.81 10.75
N GLU A 110 7.19 12.67 10.53
CA GLU A 110 6.98 13.99 9.96
C GLU A 110 6.79 13.93 8.45
N ILE A 111 5.64 14.40 7.96
CA ILE A 111 5.39 14.54 6.53
C ILE A 111 6.15 15.76 6.06
N GLU A 112 7.06 15.64 5.10
CA GLU A 112 7.85 16.79 4.61
C GLU A 112 6.99 17.75 3.76
N THR A 113 7.41 19.02 3.65
CA THR A 113 6.65 20.06 2.92
C THR A 113 6.30 19.66 1.48
N ASN A 114 7.22 19.01 0.77
CA ASN A 114 7.04 18.61 -0.62
C ASN A 114 6.61 17.14 -0.79
N SER A 115 6.28 16.45 0.30
CA SER A 115 5.72 15.10 0.24
C SER A 115 4.44 15.08 -0.59
N ARG A 116 4.20 13.94 -1.24
CA ARG A 116 3.05 13.74 -2.12
C ARG A 116 2.28 12.49 -1.72
N ILE A 117 0.97 12.54 -1.95
CA ILE A 117 0.10 11.38 -1.89
C ILE A 117 -0.12 10.95 -3.33
N TYR A 118 0.01 9.66 -3.59
CA TYR A 118 -0.31 9.05 -4.87
C TYR A 118 -1.35 7.95 -4.70
N VAL A 119 -2.21 7.84 -5.70
CA VAL A 119 -3.11 6.71 -5.91
C VAL A 119 -2.69 6.08 -7.24
N GLY A 120 -2.41 4.78 -7.23
CA GLY A 120 -2.02 4.02 -8.42
C GLY A 120 -0.54 4.07 -8.82
N GLN A 121 0.34 4.71 -8.04
CA GLN A 121 1.79 4.81 -8.28
C GLN A 121 2.54 5.30 -7.03
N SER A 122 3.89 5.41 -7.07
CA SER A 122 4.72 6.01 -6.01
C SER A 122 5.77 7.02 -6.48
N GLY A 123 5.50 7.71 -7.58
CA GLY A 123 6.45 8.70 -8.10
C GLY A 123 7.67 8.03 -8.74
N ALA A 124 8.87 8.34 -8.25
CA ALA A 124 10.12 7.76 -8.78
C ALA A 124 10.65 6.58 -7.93
N ASP A 125 9.99 6.25 -6.81
CA ASP A 125 10.39 5.14 -5.94
C ASP A 125 10.14 3.77 -6.59
N ASP A 126 8.95 3.56 -7.17
CA ASP A 126 8.54 2.31 -7.78
C ASP A 126 7.95 2.55 -9.18
N PRO A 127 8.41 1.82 -10.22
CA PRO A 127 7.90 2.02 -11.58
C PRO A 127 6.51 1.41 -11.80
N ASP A 128 6.05 0.52 -10.92
CA ASP A 128 4.80 -0.23 -11.12
C ASP A 128 3.57 0.66 -10.93
N LYS A 129 2.66 0.59 -11.91
CA LYS A 129 1.40 1.33 -11.91
C LYS A 129 0.23 0.40 -11.71
N TYR A 130 -0.75 0.85 -10.96
CA TYR A 130 -2.00 0.12 -10.79
C TYR A 130 -2.90 0.30 -12.01
N GLU A 131 -3.37 -0.83 -12.56
CA GLU A 131 -4.26 -0.93 -13.72
C GLU A 131 -5.42 -1.90 -13.45
#